data_AF-A0A931REK7-F1
#
_entry.id   AF-A0A931REK7-F1
#
_cell.length_a   1.000
_cell.length_b   1.000
_cell.length_c   1.000
_cell.angle_alpha   90.00
_cell.angle_beta   90.00
_cell.angle_gamma   90.00
#
_symmetry.space_group_name_H-M   'P 1'
#
loop_
_entity.id
_entity.type
_entity.pdbx_description
1 polymer ?
#
loop_
_entity_poly.entity_id
_entity_poly.type
_entity_poly.pdbx_seq_one_letter_code
_entity_poly.pdbx_strand_id
1 'polypeptide(L)' 'MAKLKEPSCEECGWAKVSEDGRIPLELDHINGNSKDNRLENLRILCPNCHSLKPTHRGRNRSKS' A
#
# COMPACT_ATOMS: atom_id res chain seq x y z
N MET A 1 8.91 7.95 -21.10
CA MET A 1 7.90 8.56 -20.22
C MET A 1 7.60 7.56 -19.11
N ALA A 2 8.13 7.78 -17.91
CA ALA A 2 7.94 6.85 -16.81
C ALA A 2 6.46 6.90 -16.37
N LYS A 3 5.73 5.80 -16.55
CA LYS A 3 4.38 5.61 -15.98
C LYS A 3 4.53 5.51 -14.46
N LEU A 4 4.62 6.64 -13.77
CA LEU A 4 4.50 6.66 -12.31
C LEU A 4 3.01 6.53 -11.97
N LYS A 5 2.69 5.62 -11.04
CA LYS A 5 1.35 5.52 -10.46
C LYS A 5 0.96 6.86 -9.84
N GLU A 6 -0.33 7.20 -9.92
CA GLU A 6 -0.85 8.41 -9.28
C GLU A 6 -0.57 8.33 -7.78
N PRO A 7 -0.19 9.45 -7.14
CA PRO A 7 0.04 9.49 -5.70
C PRO A 7 -1.31 9.58 -4.98
N SER A 8 -2.15 8.57 -5.17
CA SER A 8 -3.45 8.40 -4.53
C SER A 8 -3.63 6.94 -4.12
N CYS A 9 -4.41 6.73 -3.07
CA CYS A 9 -4.75 5.39 -2.62
C CYS A 9 -5.66 4.72 -3.66
N GLU A 10 -5.24 3.57 -4.19
CA GLU A 10 -6.00 2.80 -5.18
C GLU A 10 -7.26 2.13 -4.60
N GLU A 11 -7.44 2.16 -3.27
CA GLU A 11 -8.60 1.57 -2.58
C GLU A 11 -9.67 2.59 -2.18
N CYS A 12 -9.28 3.72 -1.60
CA CYS A 12 -10.22 4.72 -1.09
C CYS A 12 -10.09 6.09 -1.78
N GLY A 13 -9.16 6.25 -2.72
CA GLY A 13 -8.91 7.51 -3.42
C GLY A 13 -8.18 8.58 -2.59
N TRP A 14 -7.71 8.24 -1.38
CA TRP A 14 -7.04 9.19 -0.50
C TRP A 14 -5.72 9.69 -1.08
N ALA A 15 -5.59 11.00 -1.28
CA ALA A 15 -4.42 11.66 -1.86
C ALA A 15 -4.02 12.94 -1.11
N LYS A 16 -4.28 12.98 0.21
CA LYS A 16 -4.06 14.20 1.00
C LYS A 16 -2.58 14.35 1.36
N VAL A 17 -2.03 15.53 1.07
CA VAL A 17 -0.67 15.89 1.46
C VAL A 17 -0.60 16.08 2.98
N SER A 18 0.41 15.49 3.62
CA SER A 18 0.70 15.69 5.04
C SER A 18 1.38 17.05 5.28
N GLU A 19 1.50 17.49 6.53
CA GLU A 19 2.19 18.75 6.88
C GLU A 19 3.63 18.84 6.32
N ASP A 20 4.29 17.69 6.14
CA ASP A 20 5.65 17.59 5.59
C ASP A 20 5.72 17.82 4.06
N GLY A 21 4.59 18.12 3.41
CA GLY A 21 4.52 18.31 1.95
C GLY A 21 4.57 17.01 1.15
N ARG A 22 4.57 15.85 1.81
CA ARG A 22 4.55 14.51 1.20
C ARG A 22 3.19 13.85 1.38
N ILE A 23 2.77 13.04 0.41
CA ILE A 23 1.57 12.21 0.54
C ILE A 23 2.02 10.89 1.17
N PRO A 24 1.61 10.57 2.41
CA PRO A 24 2.01 9.34 3.08
C PRO A 24 1.24 8.19 2.45
N LEU A 25 1.80 7.66 1.37
CA LEU A 25 1.31 6.46 0.71
C LEU A 25 2.34 5.37 0.92
N GLU A 26 1.83 4.18 1.16
CA GLU A 26 2.59 2.97 1.36
C GLU A 26 2.41 2.06 0.15
N LEU A 27 3.47 1.34 -0.19
CA LEU A 27 3.49 0.40 -1.29
C LEU A 27 3.17 -1.01 -0.74
N ASP A 28 2.01 -1.54 -1.14
CA ASP A 28 1.51 -2.83 -0.72
C ASP A 28 1.62 -3.87 -1.85
N HIS A 29 1.93 -5.10 -1.48
CA HIS A 29 1.98 -6.22 -2.42
C HIS A 29 0.61 -6.91 -2.42
N ILE A 30 -0.07 -6.92 -3.58
CA ILE A 30 -1.42 -7.46 -3.71
C ILE A 30 -1.46 -8.95 -3.30
N ASN A 31 -0.45 -9.72 -3.69
CA ASN A 31 -0.30 -11.13 -3.33
C ASN A 31 0.32 -11.39 -1.94
N GLY A 32 0.74 -10.33 -1.22
CA GLY A 32 1.44 -10.46 0.07
C GLY A 32 2.85 -11.07 -0.02
N ASN A 33 3.40 -11.26 -1.22
CA ASN A 33 4.72 -11.81 -1.46
C ASN A 33 5.74 -10.69 -1.74
N SER A 34 6.60 -10.43 -0.76
CA SER A 34 7.67 -9.42 -0.85
C SER A 34 8.76 -9.73 -1.89
N LYS A 35 8.76 -10.93 -2.47
CA LYS A 35 9.69 -11.28 -3.57
C LYS A 35 9.17 -10.88 -4.93
N ASP A 36 7.87 -10.60 -5.06
CA ASP A 36 7.24 -10.26 -6.34
C ASP A 36 7.17 -8.73 -6.51
N ASN A 37 8.21 -8.18 -7.12
CA ASN A 37 8.40 -6.74 -7.35
C ASN A 37 7.77 -6.26 -8.68
N ARG A 38 6.85 -7.02 -9.28
CA ARG A 38 6.22 -6.62 -10.55
C ARG A 38 5.27 -5.47 -10.29
N LEU A 39 5.32 -4.41 -11.11
CA LEU A 39 4.44 -3.23 -11.00
C LEU A 39 2.94 -3.59 -10.92
N GLU A 40 2.52 -4.66 -11.59
CA GLU A 40 1.14 -5.18 -11.54
C GLU A 40 0.76 -5.78 -10.18
N ASN A 41 1.74 -6.27 -9.42
CA ASN A 41 1.57 -6.83 -8.08
C ASN A 41 1.73 -5.76 -6.97
N LEU A 42 2.18 -4.56 -7.32
CA LEU A 42 2.34 -3.45 -6.39
C LEU A 42 1.13 -2.52 -6.47
N ARG A 43 0.59 -2.13 -5.33
CA ARG A 43 -0.44 -1.10 -5.23
C ARG A 43 -0.07 -0.03 -4.22
N ILE A 44 -0.56 1.18 -4.47
CA ILE A 44 -0.36 2.34 -3.61
C ILE A 44 -1.57 2.44 -2.68
N LEU A 45 -1.34 2.37 -1.38
CA LEU A 45 -2.38 2.47 -0.35
C LEU A 45 -2.04 3.58 0.64
N CYS A 46 -3.05 4.21 1.23
CA CYS A 46 -2.85 5.11 2.37
C CYS A 46 -2.61 4.28 3.66
N PRO A 47 -2.00 4.85 4.70
CA PRO A 47 -1.69 4.14 5.95
C PRO A 47 -2.92 3.57 6.66
N ASN A 48 -4.09 4.19 6.45
CA ASN A 48 -5.35 3.69 6.96
C ASN A 48 -5.77 2.39 6.24
N CYS A 49 -5.78 2.39 4.90
CA CYS A 49 -6.12 1.19 4.11
C CYS A 49 -5.06 0.09 4.23
N HIS A 50 -3.78 0.48 4.25
CA HIS A 50 -2.67 -0.44 4.44
C HIS A 50 -2.77 -1.16 5.80
N SER A 51 -3.13 -0.43 6.87
CA SER A 51 -3.38 -1.00 8.19
C SER A 51 -4.57 -1.98 8.24
N LEU A 52 -5.54 -1.85 7.33
CA LEU A 52 -6.69 -2.75 7.22
C LEU A 52 -6.37 -4.03 6.44
N LYS A 53 -5.24 -4.11 5.72
CA LYS A 53 -4.92 -5.31 4.93
C LYS A 53 -4.60 -6.50 5.83
N PRO A 54 -5.14 -7.70 5.52
CA PRO A 54 -4.90 -8.91 6.30
C PRO A 54 -3.44 -9.41 6.20
N THR A 55 -2.73 -9.00 5.14
CA THR A 55 -1.29 -9.21 4.96
C THR A 55 -0.45 -8.31 5.89
N HIS A 56 -1.04 -7.22 6.40
CA HIS A 56 -0.34 -6.28 7.24
C HIS A 56 -0.02 -6.92 8.61
N ARG A 57 1.27 -6.90 8.96
CA ARG A 57 1.82 -7.33 10.27
C ARG A 57 1.73 -8.82 10.61
N GLY A 58 1.53 -9.70 9.62
CA GLY A 58 1.59 -11.15 9.87
C GLY A 58 0.57 -11.63 10.91
N ARG A 59 -0.62 -11.00 10.96
CA ARG A 59 -1.74 -11.39 11.86
C ARG A 59 -2.31 -12.78 11.58
N ASN A 60 -1.71 -13.53 10.67
CA ASN A 60 -1.91 -14.96 10.51
C ASN A 60 -1.04 -15.80 11.48
N ARG A 61 -0.60 -15.23 12.61
CA ARG A 61 -0.25 -16.03 13.79
C ARG A 61 -1.56 -16.44 14.45
N SER A 62 -2.14 -17.52 13.94
CA SER A 62 -3.01 -18.40 14.70
C SER A 62 -2.44 -18.52 16.11
N LYS A 63 -3.16 -17.97 17.10
CA LYS A 63 -2.94 -18.38 18.48
C LYS A 63 -3.32 -19.86 18.55
N SER A 64 -2.34 -20.73 18.73
CA SER A 64 -2.56 -22.05 19.32
C SER A 64 -3.11 -21.89 20.74
#